data_AF-A0A2V5K9Q2-F1
#
_entry.id   AF-A0A2V5K9Q2-F1
#
_cell.length_a   1.000
_cell.length_b   1.000
_cell.length_c   1.000
_cell.angle_alpha   90.00
_cell.angle_beta   90.00
_cell.angle_gamma   90.00
#
_symmetry.space_group_name_H-M   'P 1'
#
loop_
_entity.id
_entity.type
_entity.pdbx_description
1 polymer ?
#
loop_
_entity_poly.entity_id
_entity_poly.type
_entity_poly.pdbx_seq_one_letter_code
_entity_poly.pdbx_strand_id
1 'polypeptide(L)'
;MSKKTKAAITGCGTIANSAQNAALLETTPKFTARGIFQNKIDGFLECIGTGNEPPAHIDTVIPSSKIVQAIYHSSNRNAEEINP
;
A
#
# COMPACT_ATOMS: atom_id res chain seq x y z
N MET A 1 -5.64 -30.68 0.39
CA MET A 1 -6.26 -29.37 0.06
C MET A 1 -5.53 -28.28 0.83
N SER A 2 -4.66 -27.51 0.18
CA SER A 2 -3.87 -26.46 0.84
C SER A 2 -4.70 -25.19 1.01
N LYS A 3 -5.04 -24.82 2.25
CA LYS A 3 -5.82 -23.61 2.57
C LYS A 3 -4.93 -22.38 2.37
N LYS A 4 -5.29 -21.50 1.44
CA LYS A 4 -4.56 -20.25 1.17
C LYS A 4 -4.81 -19.24 2.29
N THR A 5 -3.78 -18.95 3.09
CA THR A 5 -3.78 -17.90 4.12
C THR A 5 -3.86 -16.52 3.46
N LYS A 6 -4.90 -15.74 3.73
CA LYS A 6 -4.99 -14.33 3.34
C LYS A 6 -4.46 -13.48 4.51
N ALA A 7 -3.31 -12.85 4.33
CA ALA A 7 -2.80 -11.83 5.24
C ALA A 7 -3.20 -10.45 4.70
N ALA A 8 -3.86 -9.63 5.51
CA ALA A 8 -4.17 -8.25 5.17
C ALA A 8 -3.13 -7.33 5.83
N ILE A 9 -2.45 -6.51 5.03
CA ILE A 9 -1.45 -5.55 5.49
C ILE A 9 -2.06 -4.16 5.37
N THR A 10 -2.28 -3.48 6.50
CA THR A 10 -2.69 -2.07 6.54
C THR A 10 -1.53 -1.23 7.10
N GLY A 11 -1.26 -0.08 6.50
CA GLY A 11 0.04 0.61 6.49
C GLY A 11 0.65 1.07 7.83
N CYS A 12 1.89 1.57 7.72
CA CYS A 12 2.76 2.21 8.72
C CYS A 12 2.32 2.14 10.20
N GLY A 13 2.80 1.11 10.91
CA GLY A 13 2.67 0.98 12.37
C GLY A 13 1.64 -0.05 12.85
N THR A 14 1.03 -0.81 11.95
CA THR A 14 -0.18 -1.54 12.29
C THR A 14 0.04 -3.03 12.51
N ILE A 15 -0.66 -3.53 13.53
CA ILE A 15 -0.91 -4.91 13.88
C ILE A 15 -1.34 -5.74 12.66
N ALA A 16 -0.52 -6.73 12.29
CA ALA A 16 -0.88 -7.69 11.28
C ALA A 16 -1.82 -8.73 11.90
N ASN A 17 -3.08 -8.71 11.44
CA ASN A 17 -4.11 -9.66 11.82
C ASN A 17 -4.11 -10.81 10.81
N SER A 18 -3.63 -11.99 11.21
CA SER A 18 -3.71 -13.20 10.39
C SER A 18 -4.67 -14.21 11.00
N ALA A 19 -5.40 -14.93 10.16
CA ALA A 19 -6.28 -16.01 10.62
C ALA A 19 -5.57 -17.35 10.40
N GLN A 20 -5.22 -18.04 11.48
CA GLN A 20 -4.71 -19.41 11.44
C GLN A 20 -5.62 -20.27 12.30
N ASN A 21 -6.17 -21.35 11.73
CA ASN A 21 -7.09 -22.26 12.43
C ASN A 21 -8.26 -21.55 13.17
N ALA A 22 -8.94 -20.62 12.50
CA ALA A 22 -10.06 -19.85 13.04
C ALA A 22 -9.74 -18.95 14.26
N ALA A 23 -8.46 -18.73 14.57
CA ALA A 23 -8.00 -17.78 15.59
C ALA A 23 -7.38 -16.54 14.94
N LEU A 24 -7.66 -15.37 15.53
CA LEU A 24 -7.06 -14.08 15.17
C LEU A 24 -5.67 -13.98 15.80
N LEU A 25 -4.64 -13.89 14.98
CA LEU A 25 -3.26 -13.67 15.42
C LEU A 25 -2.90 -12.21 15.23
N GLU A 26 -2.62 -11.51 16.33
CA GLU A 26 -2.12 -10.15 16.35
C GLU A 26 -0.58 -10.16 16.33
N THR A 27 0.02 -9.53 15.32
CA THR A 27 1.48 -9.38 15.24
C THR A 27 1.85 -7.91 15.20
N THR A 28 2.60 -7.44 16.19
CA THR A 28 3.09 -6.05 16.28
C THR A 28 4.54 -5.97 15.80
N PRO A 29 4.80 -5.57 14.54
CA PRO A 29 6.17 -5.46 14.04
C PRO A 29 6.88 -4.28 14.72
N LYS A 30 8.09 -4.54 15.25
CA LYS A 30 8.98 -3.49 15.74
C LYS A 30 9.86 -3.02 14.58
N PHE A 31 9.71 -1.76 14.18
CA PHE A 31 10.58 -1.11 13.20
C PHE A 31 10.91 0.30 13.66
N THR A 32 12.09 0.79 13.29
CA THR A 32 12.49 2.16 13.58
C THR A 32 11.80 3.09 12.59
N ALA A 33 10.74 3.78 13.02
CA ALA A 33 10.09 4.80 12.22
C ALA A 33 11.06 5.99 12.07
N ARG A 34 11.70 6.11 10.90
CA ARG A 34 12.33 7.37 10.50
C ARG A 34 11.25 8.39 10.21
N GLY A 35 11.54 9.68 10.44
CA GLY A 35 10.64 10.78 10.13
C GLY A 35 10.24 10.75 8.66
N ILE A 36 9.01 10.30 8.37
CA ILE A 36 8.54 10.04 7.00
C ILE A 36 8.57 11.32 6.17
N PHE A 37 8.26 12.46 6.78
CA PHE A 37 8.31 13.77 6.11
C PHE A 37 9.73 14.17 5.75
N GLN A 38 10.67 14.09 6.69
CA GLN A 38 12.07 14.45 6.43
C GLN A 38 12.68 13.55 5.35
N ASN A 39 12.45 12.24 5.43
CA ASN A 39 12.91 11.30 4.39
C ASN A 39 12.35 11.66 3.00
N LYS A 40 11.10 12.14 2.90
CA LYS A 40 10.53 12.57 1.63
C LYS A 40 11.16 13.88 1.12
N ILE A 41 11.42 14.83 2.02
CA ILE A 41 12.08 16.10 1.68
C ILE A 41 13.49 15.83 1.18
N ASP A 42 14.27 15.02 1.90
CA ASP A 42 15.65 14.69 1.54
C ASP A 42 15.71 13.97 0.19
N GLY A 43 14.83 12.99 -0.03
CA GLY A 43 14.74 12.29 -1.32
C GLY A 43 14.33 13.20 -2.47
N PHE A 44 13.46 14.19 -2.23
CA PHE A 44 13.12 15.20 -3.24
C PHE A 44 14.33 16.08 -3.61
N LEU A 45 15.10 16.54 -2.61
CA LEU A 45 16.31 17.33 -2.84
C LEU A 45 17.39 16.52 -3.58
N GLU A 46 17.55 15.25 -3.26
CA GLU A 46 18.46 14.34 -3.97
C GLU A 46 18.09 14.19 -5.45
N CYS A 47 16.80 14.05 -5.76
CA CYS A 47 16.31 13.97 -7.14
C CYS A 47 16.61 15.25 -7.94
N ILE A 48 16.53 16.43 -7.30
CA ILE A 48 16.91 17.71 -7.94
C ILE A 48 18.41 17.69 -8.32
N GLY A 49 19.27 17.20 -7.42
CA GLY A 49 20.72 17.19 -7.65
C GLY A 49 21.20 16.12 -8.63
N THR A 50 20.51 14.98 -8.70
CA THR A 50 20.92 13.83 -9.52
C THR A 50 20.18 13.72 -10.85
N GLY A 51 19.00 14.33 -10.96
CA GLY A 51 18.08 14.13 -12.08
C GLY A 51 17.35 12.78 -12.06
N ASN A 52 17.51 11.99 -11.00
CA ASN A 52 16.81 10.72 -10.85
C ASN A 52 15.33 10.94 -10.55
N GLU A 53 14.53 9.98 -10.96
CA GLU A 53 13.08 10.01 -10.79
C GLU A 53 12.69 9.70 -9.33
N PRO A 54 11.85 10.53 -8.68
CA PRO A 54 11.48 10.31 -7.29
C PRO A 54 10.59 9.06 -7.16
N PRO A 55 10.59 8.38 -6.01
CA PRO A 55 9.65 7.28 -5.74
C PRO A 55 8.18 7.66 -5.88
N ALA A 56 7.86 8.95 -5.75
CA ALA A 56 6.54 9.53 -5.94
C ALA A 56 6.23 9.93 -7.40
N HIS A 57 7.00 9.44 -8.36
CA HIS A 57 6.76 9.70 -9.79
C HIS A 57 5.40 9.20 -10.24
N ILE A 58 4.81 9.90 -11.21
CA ILE A 58 3.43 9.63 -11.64
C ILE A 58 3.24 8.19 -12.13
N ASP A 59 4.26 7.60 -12.77
CA ASP A 59 4.19 6.23 -13.29
C ASP A 59 4.04 5.18 -12.18
N THR A 60 4.60 5.43 -10.99
CA THR A 60 4.43 4.52 -9.84
C THR A 60 3.05 4.64 -9.21
N VAL A 61 2.42 5.81 -9.35
CA VAL A 61 1.13 6.13 -8.70
C VAL A 61 -0.07 5.76 -9.58
N ILE A 62 0.07 5.83 -10.92
CA ILE A 62 -1.01 5.53 -11.87
C ILE A 62 -1.72 4.18 -11.60
N PRO A 63 -1.02 3.05 -11.39
CA PRO A 63 -1.68 1.78 -11.13
C PRO A 63 -2.55 1.80 -9.87
N SER A 64 -2.08 2.47 -8.81
CA SER A 64 -2.84 2.62 -7.56
C SER A 64 -4.08 3.49 -7.78
N SER A 65 -3.95 4.58 -8.52
CA SER A 65 -5.08 5.46 -8.87
C SER A 65 -6.15 4.73 -9.67
N LYS A 66 -5.77 3.85 -10.60
CA LYS A 66 -6.71 3.02 -11.36
C LYS A 66 -7.49 2.06 -10.47
N ILE A 67 -6.85 1.46 -9.47
CA ILE A 67 -7.52 0.58 -8.51
C ILE A 67 -8.55 1.38 -7.69
N VAL A 68 -8.18 2.57 -7.21
CA VAL A 68 -9.10 3.44 -6.45
C VAL A 68 -10.29 3.86 -7.31
N GLN A 69 -10.05 4.20 -8.57
CA GLN A 69 -11.10 4.52 -9.53
C GLN A 69 -12.04 3.33 -9.76
N ALA A 70 -11.50 2.12 -9.92
CA ALA A 70 -12.28 0.91 -10.11
C ALA A 70 -13.16 0.58 -8.89
N ILE A 71 -12.65 0.80 -7.67
CA ILE A 71 -13.44 0.66 -6.44
C ILE A 71 -14.61 1.66 -6.44
N TYR A 72 -14.35 2.91 -6.82
CA TYR A 72 -15.39 3.95 -6.86
C TYR A 72 -16.47 3.62 -7.89
N HIS A 73 -16.08 3.27 -9.12
CA HIS A 73 -17.01 2.88 -10.17
C HIS A 73 -17.79 1.61 -9.84
N SER A 74 -17.13 0.59 -9.29
CA SER A 74 -17.77 -0.65 -8.87
C SER A 74 -18.82 -0.40 -7.78
N SER A 75 -18.51 0.48 -6.82
CA SER A 75 -19.45 0.89 -5.77
C SER A 75 -20.66 1.62 -6.37
N ASN A 76 -20.45 2.55 -7.29
CA ASN A 76 -21.54 3.31 -7.90
C ASN A 76 -22.46 2.43 -8.79
N ARG A 77 -21.91 1.35 -9.38
CA ARG A 77 -22.65 0.41 -10.23
C ARG A 77 -23.19 -0.80 -9.47
N ASN A 78 -22.82 -0.99 -8.20
CA ASN A 78 -23.04 -2.22 -7.42
C ASN A 78 -22.62 -3.49 -8.19
N ALA A 79 -21.58 -3.41 -9.01
CA ALA A 79 -21.09 -4.48 -9.88
C ALA A 79 -19.60 -4.25 -10.18
N GLU A 80 -18.84 -5.32 -10.31
CA GLU A 80 -17.39 -5.26 -10.57
C GLU A 80 -17.08 -4.53 -11.89
N GLU A 81 -16.08 -3.64 -11.87
CA GLU A 81 -15.56 -3.03 -13.09
C GLU A 81 -14.53 -3.95 -13.75
N ILE A 82 -14.93 -4.58 -14.87
CA ILE A 82 -14.11 -5.58 -15.60
C ILE A 82 -13.23 -4.92 -16.69
N ASN A 83 -12.69 -3.72 -16.45
CA ASN A 83 -11.81 -3.08 -17.43
C ASN A 83 -10.62 -2.34 -16.75
N PRO A 84 -9.36 -2.76 -17.00
CA PRO A 84 -8.16 -2.19 -16.37
C PRO A 84 -7.63 -0.87 -16.98
#